data_AF-A0A0D2M6Y6-F1
#
_entry.id   AF-A0A0D2M6Y6-F1
#
_cell.length_a   1.000
_cell.length_b   1.000
_cell.length_c   1.000
_cell.angle_alpha   90.00
_cell.angle_beta   90.00
_cell.angle_gamma   90.00
#
_symmetry.space_group_name_H-M   'P 1'
#
loop_
_entity.id
_entity.type
_entity.pdbx_description
1 polymer ?
#
loop_
_entity_poly.entity_id
_entity_poly.type
_entity_poly.pdbx_seq_one_letter_code
_entity_poly.pdbx_strand_id
1 'polypeptide(L)'
;MARLPAPALRPVAYHTLLMDVCKLARESPKYMAAWIRAAYDRMGALDPELRGRVADYLAHHLSNFQWLWGWERWSDVLAQPPGHPQRAFCADVLQRMMGLSYWEHLREGWAQAVDPETRETRRIKKFLPEGWEDLLGPQPEIPALPGTEPPKQQQQQQQQQQPQQQQEEQQEQQQQQQEQDADMHDASGEQQNGADGAAADEHKQEGQEQQQEQQQGQQQQEQQPHEEEITPELEWAAKLLAFLRARKPAPPGSAPGAQGPPQSADDVSEWIQELPGSSTRRA
;
A
#
# COMPACT_ATOMS: atom_id res chain seq x y z
N MET A 1 -20.45 2.88 2.43
CA MET A 1 -19.48 1.95 3.06
C MET A 1 -20.14 0.73 3.74
N ALA A 2 -21.06 0.91 4.69
CA ALA A 2 -21.61 -0.20 5.49
C ALA A 2 -22.79 -0.99 4.87
N ARG A 3 -23.10 -0.78 3.58
CA ARG A 3 -24.19 -1.49 2.90
C ARG A 3 -23.74 -2.91 2.52
N LEU A 4 -24.60 -3.89 2.80
CA LEU A 4 -24.44 -5.28 2.35
C LEU A 4 -25.35 -5.58 1.16
N PRO A 5 -24.97 -6.50 0.24
CA PRO A 5 -23.69 -7.24 0.23
C PRO A 5 -22.50 -6.36 -0.17
N ALA A 6 -22.71 -5.31 -0.97
CA ALA A 6 -21.67 -4.39 -1.43
C ALA A 6 -22.05 -2.92 -1.19
N PRO A 7 -21.06 -2.04 -0.94
CA PRO A 7 -21.29 -0.61 -0.92
C PRO A 7 -21.60 -0.09 -2.33
N ALA A 8 -22.27 1.07 -2.41
CA ALA A 8 -22.61 1.67 -3.71
C ALA A 8 -21.37 2.19 -4.45
N LEU A 9 -20.39 2.72 -3.71
CA LEU A 9 -19.10 3.16 -4.24
C LEU A 9 -17.97 2.24 -3.76
N ARG A 10 -16.81 2.30 -4.41
CA ARG A 10 -15.61 1.63 -3.91
C ARG A 10 -15.26 2.13 -2.51
N PRO A 11 -14.83 1.26 -1.57
CA PRO A 11 -14.48 1.66 -0.20
C PRO A 11 -13.53 2.87 -0.13
N VAL A 12 -12.50 2.88 -0.97
CA VAL A 12 -11.52 3.98 -1.04
C VAL A 12 -12.16 5.35 -1.29
N ALA A 13 -13.22 5.42 -2.11
CA ALA A 13 -13.92 6.68 -2.37
C ALA A 13 -14.59 7.21 -1.09
N TYR A 14 -15.20 6.35 -0.27
CA TYR A 14 -15.72 6.78 1.03
C TYR A 14 -14.60 7.24 1.96
N HIS A 15 -13.44 6.57 1.96
CA HIS A 15 -12.33 6.92 2.84
C HIS A 15 -11.84 8.33 2.54
N THR A 16 -11.55 8.63 1.27
CA THR A 16 -11.06 9.95 0.84
C THR A 16 -12.06 11.06 1.16
N LEU A 17 -13.34 10.84 0.85
CA LEU A 17 -14.40 11.81 1.15
C LEU A 17 -14.51 12.09 2.65
N LEU A 18 -14.51 11.05 3.49
CA LEU A 18 -14.60 11.23 4.94
C LEU A 18 -13.35 11.92 5.50
N MET A 19 -12.16 11.63 4.94
CA MET A 19 -10.92 12.31 5.32
C MET A 19 -10.94 13.79 4.93
N ASP A 20 -11.42 14.12 3.73
CA ASP A 20 -11.54 15.51 3.28
C ASP A 20 -12.54 16.30 4.11
N VAL A 21 -13.67 15.69 4.49
CA VAL A 21 -14.62 16.30 5.43
C VAL A 21 -13.95 16.57 6.78
N CYS A 22 -13.12 15.66 7.29
CA CYS A 22 -12.32 15.89 8.51
C CYS A 22 -11.29 17.02 8.39
N LYS A 23 -10.71 17.23 7.20
CA LYS A 23 -9.77 18.34 6.95
C LYS A 23 -10.49 19.69 6.83
N LEU A 24 -11.71 19.69 6.30
CA LEU A 24 -12.46 20.91 5.97
C LEU A 24 -13.37 21.38 7.13
N ALA A 25 -13.94 20.45 7.90
CA ALA A 25 -14.86 20.77 8.99
C ALA A 25 -14.23 20.47 10.35
N ARG A 26 -14.00 21.53 11.14
CA ARG A 26 -13.35 21.46 12.47
C ARG A 26 -13.97 20.46 13.45
N GLU A 27 -15.29 20.24 13.39
CA GLU A 27 -15.96 19.29 14.29
C GLU A 27 -15.99 17.86 13.76
N SER A 28 -15.77 17.64 12.45
CA SER A 28 -15.91 16.33 11.83
C SER A 28 -15.03 15.24 12.46
N PRO A 29 -13.75 15.49 12.83
CA PRO A 29 -12.93 14.48 13.50
C PRO A 29 -13.56 13.93 14.78
N LYS A 30 -14.27 14.77 15.55
CA LYS A 30 -14.96 14.35 16.78
C LYS A 30 -16.08 13.35 16.48
N TYR A 31 -16.92 13.66 15.50
CA TYR A 31 -18.02 12.77 15.10
C TYR A 31 -17.51 11.46 14.49
N MET A 32 -16.43 11.54 13.71
CA MET A 32 -15.81 10.34 13.12
C MET A 32 -15.28 9.40 14.20
N ALA A 33 -14.54 9.96 15.17
CA ALA A 33 -14.03 9.18 16.29
C ALA A 33 -15.17 8.61 17.15
N ALA A 34 -16.28 9.34 17.32
CA ALA A 34 -17.46 8.84 18.03
C ALA A 34 -18.11 7.66 17.29
N TRP A 35 -18.22 7.73 15.96
CA TRP A 35 -18.76 6.63 15.15
C TRP A 35 -17.89 5.37 15.24
N ILE A 36 -16.56 5.50 15.11
CA ILE A 36 -15.63 4.38 15.25
C ILE A 36 -15.76 3.73 16.63
N ARG A 37 -15.84 4.53 17.71
CA ARG A 37 -16.06 3.99 19.07
C ARG A 37 -17.39 3.25 19.18
N ALA A 38 -18.46 3.83 18.65
CA ALA A 38 -19.76 3.18 18.66
C ALA A 38 -19.82 1.89 17.82
N ALA A 39 -18.97 1.77 16.78
CA ALA A 39 -18.79 0.52 16.04
C ALA A 39 -17.96 -0.49 16.86
N TYR A 40 -16.88 -0.03 17.48
CA TYR A 40 -16.01 -0.83 18.35
C TYR A 40 -16.77 -1.47 19.53
N ASP A 41 -17.66 -0.73 20.18
CA ASP A 41 -18.50 -1.25 21.28
C ASP A 41 -19.45 -2.36 20.82
N ARG A 42 -19.75 -2.40 19.52
CA ARG A 42 -20.67 -3.37 18.91
C ARG A 42 -19.97 -4.45 18.09
N MET A 43 -18.64 -4.60 18.21
CA MET A 43 -17.88 -5.56 17.42
C MET A 43 -18.38 -7.00 17.57
N GLY A 44 -18.94 -7.39 18.72
CA GLY A 44 -19.53 -8.73 18.88
C GLY A 44 -20.77 -8.99 18.01
N ALA A 45 -21.57 -7.96 17.74
CA ALA A 45 -22.82 -8.05 16.99
C ALA A 45 -22.70 -7.59 15.53
N LEU A 46 -21.65 -6.84 15.20
CA LEU A 46 -21.42 -6.34 13.85
C LEU A 46 -21.09 -7.51 12.91
N ASP A 47 -21.58 -7.47 11.66
CA ASP A 47 -21.25 -8.47 10.66
C ASP A 47 -19.73 -8.53 10.39
N PRO A 48 -19.10 -9.71 10.23
CA PRO A 48 -17.66 -9.83 10.02
C PRO A 48 -17.12 -9.02 8.82
N GLU A 49 -17.87 -8.95 7.72
CA GLU A 49 -17.49 -8.16 6.54
C GLU A 49 -17.46 -6.67 6.89
N LEU A 50 -18.42 -6.21 7.70
CA LEU A 50 -18.45 -4.82 8.14
C LEU A 50 -17.31 -4.50 9.13
N ARG A 51 -16.91 -5.45 9.98
CA ARG A 51 -15.74 -5.27 10.87
C ARG A 51 -14.48 -5.02 10.05
N GLY A 52 -14.25 -5.83 9.02
CA GLY A 52 -13.10 -5.68 8.12
C GLY A 52 -13.11 -4.34 7.39
N ARG A 53 -14.26 -3.90 6.87
CA ARG A 53 -14.39 -2.58 6.25
C ARG A 53 -14.10 -1.44 7.23
N VAL A 54 -14.62 -1.51 8.46
CA VAL A 54 -14.33 -0.50 9.49
C VAL A 54 -12.83 -0.49 9.83
N ALA A 55 -12.18 -1.66 9.87
CA ALA A 55 -10.74 -1.76 10.10
C ALA A 55 -9.93 -1.14 8.96
N ASP A 56 -10.30 -1.42 7.71
CA ASP A 56 -9.73 -0.78 6.50
C ASP A 56 -9.82 0.73 6.56
N TYR A 57 -11.00 1.24 6.88
CA TYR A 57 -11.21 2.68 7.00
C TYR A 57 -10.37 3.28 8.11
N LEU A 58 -10.35 2.67 9.29
CA LEU A 58 -9.59 3.19 10.43
C LEU A 58 -8.09 3.22 10.11
N ALA A 59 -7.52 2.14 9.58
CA ALA A 59 -6.10 2.09 9.23
C ALA A 59 -5.74 3.15 8.17
N HIS A 60 -6.55 3.29 7.12
CA HIS A 60 -6.34 4.30 6.08
C HIS A 60 -6.54 5.74 6.63
N HIS A 61 -7.53 5.94 7.51
CA HIS A 61 -7.72 7.22 8.17
C HIS A 61 -6.48 7.58 8.99
N LEU A 62 -5.99 6.67 9.84
CA LEU A 62 -4.81 6.91 10.69
C LEU A 62 -3.55 7.21 9.88
N SER A 63 -3.35 6.56 8.72
CA SER A 63 -2.20 6.86 7.85
C SER A 63 -2.16 8.30 7.36
N ASN A 64 -3.32 8.94 7.23
CA ASN A 64 -3.47 10.33 6.80
C ASN A 64 -3.41 11.33 7.97
N PHE A 65 -3.57 10.87 9.22
CA PHE A 65 -3.60 11.69 10.43
C PHE A 65 -2.49 11.32 11.42
N GLN A 66 -1.29 11.05 10.90
CA GLN A 66 -0.06 10.84 11.69
C GLN A 66 -0.16 9.66 12.68
N TRP A 67 -0.99 8.66 12.38
CA TRP A 67 -1.14 7.43 13.15
C TRP A 67 -1.63 7.63 14.59
N LEU A 68 -2.17 8.82 14.89
CA LEU A 68 -2.65 9.18 16.22
C LEU A 68 -4.04 8.59 16.47
N TRP A 69 -4.12 7.72 17.46
CA TRP A 69 -5.38 7.21 17.98
C TRP A 69 -5.30 7.04 19.50
N GLY A 70 -6.42 7.20 20.20
CA GLY A 70 -6.47 7.03 21.66
C GLY A 70 -6.54 5.57 22.06
N TRP A 71 -5.52 4.78 21.72
CA TRP A 71 -5.42 3.34 21.96
C TRP A 71 -5.52 2.97 23.45
N GLU A 72 -5.11 3.86 24.35
CA GLU A 72 -5.19 3.68 25.81
C GLU A 72 -6.63 3.42 26.27
N ARG A 73 -7.61 3.99 25.58
CA ARG A 73 -9.04 3.79 25.86
C ARG A 73 -9.53 2.38 25.50
N TRP A 74 -8.73 1.65 24.73
CA TRP A 74 -9.00 0.27 24.32
C TRP A 74 -8.03 -0.72 24.98
N SER A 75 -7.24 -0.29 25.98
CA SER A 75 -6.24 -1.14 26.66
C SER A 75 -6.82 -2.44 27.25
N ASP A 76 -8.11 -2.45 27.61
CA ASP A 76 -8.81 -3.64 28.09
C ASP A 76 -8.74 -4.84 27.12
N VAL A 77 -8.52 -4.61 25.81
CA VAL A 77 -8.41 -5.71 24.82
C VAL A 77 -7.19 -6.59 25.03
N LEU A 78 -6.13 -6.07 25.66
CA LEU A 78 -4.90 -6.83 25.90
C LEU A 78 -5.15 -8.01 26.86
N ALA A 79 -6.12 -7.86 27.77
CA ALA A 79 -6.53 -8.92 28.70
C ALA A 79 -7.56 -9.90 28.09
N GLN A 80 -8.15 -9.59 26.93
CA GLN A 80 -9.15 -10.43 26.29
C GLN A 80 -8.51 -11.61 25.54
N PRO A 81 -9.20 -12.76 25.38
CA PRO A 81 -8.66 -13.87 24.59
C PRO A 81 -8.54 -13.52 23.10
N PRO A 82 -7.64 -14.17 22.33
CA PRO A 82 -7.42 -13.88 20.91
C PRO A 82 -8.69 -13.89 20.03
N GLY A 83 -9.67 -14.74 20.36
CA GLY A 83 -10.95 -14.83 19.64
C GLY A 83 -11.97 -13.73 20.00
N HIS A 84 -11.67 -12.84 20.94
CA HIS A 84 -12.58 -11.77 21.33
C HIS A 84 -12.74 -10.75 20.18
N PRO A 85 -13.97 -10.38 19.78
CA PRO A 85 -14.22 -9.59 18.57
C PRO A 85 -13.53 -8.22 18.59
N GLN A 86 -13.44 -7.56 19.73
CA GLN A 86 -12.72 -6.28 19.86
C GLN A 86 -11.20 -6.44 19.76
N ARG A 87 -10.64 -7.53 20.33
CA ARG A 87 -9.20 -7.82 20.22
C ARG A 87 -8.83 -8.14 18.78
N ALA A 88 -9.64 -8.97 18.11
CA ALA A 88 -9.47 -9.30 16.71
C ALA A 88 -9.58 -8.06 15.82
N PHE A 89 -10.53 -7.16 16.10
CA PHE A 89 -10.64 -5.88 15.39
C PHE A 89 -9.38 -5.01 15.55
N CYS A 90 -8.87 -4.84 16.78
CA CYS A 90 -7.64 -4.08 17.01
C CYS A 90 -6.44 -4.69 16.28
N ALA A 91 -6.27 -6.02 16.33
CA ALA A 91 -5.22 -6.71 15.60
C ALA A 91 -5.35 -6.51 14.07
N ASP A 92 -6.56 -6.59 13.52
CA ASP A 92 -6.82 -6.38 12.08
C ASP A 92 -6.49 -4.94 11.65
N VAL A 93 -6.84 -3.94 12.47
CA VAL A 93 -6.47 -2.54 12.21
C VAL A 93 -4.94 -2.38 12.19
N LEU A 94 -4.24 -2.93 13.17
CA LEU A 94 -2.78 -2.85 13.25
C LEU A 94 -2.09 -3.56 12.08
N GLN A 95 -2.60 -4.71 11.65
CA GLN A 95 -2.09 -5.42 10.49
C GLN A 95 -2.23 -4.58 9.21
N ARG A 96 -3.36 -3.90 9.03
CA ARG A 96 -3.58 -3.00 7.89
C ARG A 96 -2.72 -1.74 7.99
N MET A 97 -2.49 -1.22 9.19
CA MET A 97 -1.53 -0.13 9.43
C MET A 97 -0.12 -0.55 9.05
N MET A 98 0.29 -1.79 9.38
CA MET A 98 1.59 -2.33 8.99
C MET A 98 1.71 -2.45 7.46
N GLY A 99 0.64 -2.82 6.75
CA GLY A 99 0.62 -2.81 5.29
C GLY A 99 0.70 -1.41 4.66
N LEU A 100 0.40 -0.36 5.42
CA LEU A 100 0.49 1.05 5.00
C LEU A 100 1.74 1.75 5.58
N SER A 101 2.58 1.03 6.30
CA SER A 101 3.75 1.56 7.00
C SER A 101 4.83 0.47 7.11
N TYR A 102 5.71 0.57 8.11
CA TYR A 102 6.68 -0.48 8.44
C TYR A 102 6.75 -0.67 9.94
N TRP A 103 7.23 -1.83 10.37
CA TRP A 103 7.10 -2.29 11.75
C TRP A 103 7.80 -1.36 12.76
N GLU A 104 9.02 -0.90 12.45
CA GLU A 104 9.76 0.05 13.30
C GLU A 104 9.01 1.38 13.43
N HIS A 105 8.36 1.85 12.36
CA HIS A 105 7.58 3.08 12.39
C HIS A 105 6.38 2.96 13.33
N LEU A 106 5.66 1.85 13.31
CA LEU A 106 4.51 1.68 14.20
C LEU A 106 4.91 1.44 15.66
N ARG A 107 6.03 0.76 15.90
CA ARG A 107 6.55 0.45 17.25
C ARG A 107 7.22 1.64 17.93
N GLU A 108 7.99 2.43 17.18
CA GLU A 108 8.86 3.49 17.72
C GLU A 108 8.49 4.89 17.25
N GLY A 109 7.60 4.98 16.27
CA GLY A 109 7.23 6.26 15.68
C GLY A 109 6.52 7.17 16.67
N TRP A 110 6.68 8.46 16.42
CA TRP A 110 6.19 9.55 17.25
C TRP A 110 5.45 10.54 16.37
N ALA A 111 4.43 11.18 16.94
CA ALA A 111 3.68 12.23 16.26
C ALA A 111 3.84 13.55 17.00
N GLN A 112 3.74 14.62 16.25
CA GLN A 112 3.52 15.95 16.77
C GLN A 112 2.00 16.18 16.82
N ALA A 113 1.47 16.42 18.01
CA ALA A 113 0.11 16.90 18.15
C ALA A 113 0.12 18.33 18.63
N VAL A 114 -0.75 19.13 18.03
CA VAL A 114 -0.98 20.49 18.50
C VAL A 114 -2.04 20.42 19.58
N ASP A 115 -1.71 20.92 20.77
CA ASP A 115 -2.67 21.07 21.85
C ASP A 115 -3.79 22.02 21.39
N PRO A 116 -5.07 21.60 21.47
CA PRO A 116 -6.18 22.41 20.96
C PRO A 116 -6.41 23.70 21.75
N GLU A 117 -6.00 23.75 23.03
CA GLU A 117 -6.18 24.91 23.90
C GLU A 117 -4.94 25.81 23.91
N THR A 118 -3.75 25.23 24.08
CA THR A 118 -2.51 26.03 24.18
C THR A 118 -1.86 26.32 22.83
N ARG A 119 -2.28 25.61 21.77
CA ARG A 119 -1.65 25.61 20.42
C ARG A 119 -0.17 25.22 20.44
N GLU A 120 0.32 24.66 21.54
CA GLU A 120 1.67 24.16 21.63
C GLU A 120 1.76 22.83 20.90
N THR A 121 2.79 22.69 20.05
CA THR A 121 3.12 21.40 19.45
C THR A 121 3.79 20.54 20.50
N ARG A 122 3.06 19.55 21.03
CA ARG A 122 3.61 18.53 21.92
C ARG A 122 3.98 17.31 21.11
N ARG A 123 5.18 16.79 21.33
CA ARG A 123 5.58 15.47 20.83
C ARG A 123 4.81 14.43 21.65
N ILE A 124 3.77 13.85 21.09
CA ILE A 124 3.04 12.77 21.74
C ILE A 124 3.96 11.54 21.77
N LYS A 125 4.13 10.96 22.96
CA LYS A 125 4.81 9.67 23.17
C LYS A 125 4.18 8.64 22.25
N LYS A 126 5.02 7.86 21.56
CA LYS A 126 4.74 6.66 20.74
C LYS A 126 3.29 6.43 20.28
N PHE A 127 3.09 6.18 18.98
CA PHE A 127 1.77 5.89 18.42
C PHE A 127 1.02 4.77 19.15
N LEU A 128 1.73 3.74 19.63
CA LEU A 128 1.19 2.62 20.36
C LEU A 128 1.61 2.67 21.85
N PRO A 129 0.66 2.45 22.79
CA PRO A 129 0.96 2.25 24.19
C PRO A 129 1.74 0.95 24.44
N GLU A 130 2.35 0.85 25.62
CA GLU A 130 3.08 -0.35 26.05
C GLU A 130 2.16 -1.59 26.08
N GLY A 131 2.66 -2.72 25.58
CA GLY A 131 1.95 -4.00 25.52
C GLY A 131 1.12 -4.21 24.24
N TRP A 132 1.02 -3.19 23.38
CA TRP A 132 0.37 -3.32 22.07
C TRP A 132 1.29 -3.93 21.02
N GLU A 133 2.60 -4.01 21.29
CA GLU A 133 3.59 -4.61 20.39
C GLU A 133 3.28 -6.08 20.08
N ASP A 134 2.72 -6.81 21.04
CA ASP A 134 2.32 -8.21 20.84
C ASP A 134 1.23 -8.36 19.77
N LEU A 135 0.40 -7.34 19.57
CA LEU A 135 -0.65 -7.33 18.54
C LEU A 135 -0.12 -6.98 17.15
N LEU A 136 1.04 -6.32 17.04
CA LEU A 136 1.73 -6.11 15.75
C LEU A 136 2.29 -7.41 15.19
N GLY A 137 2.57 -8.39 16.07
CA GLY A 137 3.27 -9.61 15.73
C GLY A 137 4.79 -9.42 15.66
N PRO A 138 5.52 -10.51 15.34
CA PRO A 138 6.97 -10.46 15.24
C PRO A 138 7.42 -9.49 14.15
N GLN A 139 8.60 -8.90 14.34
CA GLN A 139 9.23 -8.09 13.30
C GLN A 139 9.37 -8.93 12.03
N PRO A 140 8.95 -8.43 10.86
CA PRO A 140 9.10 -9.16 9.62
C PRO A 140 10.59 -9.37 9.31
N GLU A 141 11.00 -10.63 9.15
CA GLU A 141 12.35 -10.96 8.69
C GLU A 141 12.44 -10.62 7.20
N ILE A 142 13.16 -9.54 6.87
CA ILE A 142 13.46 -9.18 5.48
C ILE A 142 14.67 -10.00 5.06
N PRO A 143 14.55 -10.94 4.10
CA PRO A 143 15.70 -11.67 3.59
C PRO A 143 16.72 -10.67 3.04
N ALA A 144 18.00 -10.84 3.39
CA ALA A 144 19.04 -10.00 2.84
C ALA A 144 19.01 -10.10 1.30
N LEU A 145 19.03 -8.95 0.62
CA LEU A 145 19.16 -8.95 -0.83
C LEU A 145 20.53 -9.56 -1.19
N PRO A 146 20.62 -10.42 -2.22
CA PRO A 146 21.89 -10.97 -2.67
C PRO A 146 22.91 -9.84 -2.88
N GLY A 147 24.03 -9.88 -2.15
CA GLY A 147 25.10 -8.88 -2.24
C GLY A 147 25.01 -7.69 -1.26
N THR A 148 23.98 -7.60 -0.43
CA THR A 148 23.86 -6.57 0.64
C THR A 148 24.29 -7.05 2.03
N GLU A 149 24.86 -8.25 2.11
CA GLU A 149 25.31 -8.83 3.37
C GLU A 149 26.46 -7.98 3.98
N PRO A 150 26.46 -7.77 5.30
CA PRO A 150 27.55 -7.06 5.96
C PRO A 150 28.90 -7.77 5.69
N PRO A 151 30.02 -7.03 5.53
CA PRO A 151 31.28 -7.55 5.00
C PRO A 151 31.87 -8.76 5.76
N LYS A 152 31.43 -9.00 7.00
CA LYS A 152 31.81 -10.18 7.79
C LYS A 152 31.20 -11.50 7.30
N GLN A 153 29.98 -11.47 6.75
CA GLN A 153 29.32 -12.68 6.23
C GLN A 153 29.80 -13.01 4.81
N GLN A 154 30.07 -12.01 3.97
CA GLN A 154 30.70 -12.19 2.66
C GLN A 154 32.09 -12.82 2.75
N GLN A 155 32.91 -12.41 3.73
CA GLN A 155 34.22 -13.05 3.96
C GLN A 155 34.10 -14.51 4.41
N GLN A 156 33.08 -14.86 5.21
CA GLN A 156 32.84 -16.24 5.62
C GLN A 156 32.32 -17.12 4.48
N GLN A 157 31.42 -16.61 3.62
CA GLN A 157 30.95 -17.35 2.44
C GLN A 157 32.08 -17.52 1.40
N GLN A 158 32.89 -16.50 1.14
CA GLN A 158 34.05 -16.64 0.23
C GLN A 158 35.10 -17.62 0.77
N GLN A 159 35.35 -17.65 2.09
CA GLN A 159 36.24 -18.66 2.68
C GLN A 159 35.67 -20.08 2.64
N GLN A 160 34.34 -20.24 2.66
CA GLN A 160 33.71 -21.56 2.56
C GLN A 160 33.59 -22.08 1.12
N GLN A 161 33.57 -21.21 0.11
CA GLN A 161 33.48 -21.60 -1.30
C GLN A 161 34.85 -21.88 -1.96
N GLN A 162 35.95 -21.36 -1.41
CA GLN A 162 37.31 -21.57 -1.94
C GLN A 162 37.74 -23.05 -2.03
N PRO A 163 37.46 -23.94 -1.05
CA PRO A 163 37.83 -25.35 -1.16
C PRO A 163 37.03 -26.10 -2.24
N GLN A 164 35.80 -25.66 -2.51
CA GLN A 164 34.87 -26.36 -3.40
C GLN A 164 35.15 -26.03 -4.87
N GLN A 165 35.48 -24.77 -5.18
CA GLN A 165 35.93 -24.37 -6.52
C GLN A 165 37.27 -25.02 -6.91
N GLN A 166 38.20 -25.18 -5.95
CA GLN A 166 39.47 -25.87 -6.21
C GLN A 166 39.29 -27.38 -6.47
N GLN A 167 38.26 -28.00 -5.88
CA GLN A 167 37.92 -29.40 -6.15
C GLN A 167 37.25 -29.58 -7.51
N GLU A 168 36.38 -28.64 -7.91
CA GLU A 168 35.78 -28.64 -9.25
C GLU A 168 36.84 -28.42 -10.33
N GLU A 169 37.74 -27.45 -10.19
CA GLU A 169 38.85 -27.24 -11.14
C GLU A 169 39.78 -28.46 -11.24
N GLN A 170 40.06 -29.15 -10.12
CA GLN A 170 40.86 -30.38 -10.14
C GLN A 170 40.14 -31.53 -10.82
N GLN A 171 38.83 -31.68 -10.61
CA GLN A 171 38.04 -32.69 -11.32
C GLN A 171 37.98 -32.39 -12.81
N GLU A 172 37.80 -31.14 -13.19
CA GLU A 172 37.71 -30.72 -14.59
C GLU A 172 39.03 -30.94 -15.33
N GLN A 173 40.17 -30.61 -14.70
CA GLN A 173 41.49 -30.93 -15.24
C GLN A 173 41.73 -32.44 -15.36
N GLN A 174 41.28 -33.23 -14.38
CA GLN A 174 41.45 -34.67 -14.40
C GLN A 174 40.57 -35.33 -15.46
N GLN A 175 39.40 -34.75 -15.76
CA GLN A 175 38.51 -35.20 -16.82
C GLN A 175 39.07 -34.85 -18.20
N GLN A 176 39.61 -33.64 -18.40
CA GLN A 176 40.30 -33.26 -19.65
C GLN A 176 41.54 -34.13 -19.91
N GLN A 177 42.25 -34.55 -18.86
CA GLN A 177 43.42 -35.41 -18.98
C GLN A 177 43.03 -36.85 -19.36
N GLN A 178 41.89 -37.35 -18.84
CA GLN A 178 41.32 -38.64 -19.26
C GLN A 178 40.80 -38.61 -20.70
N GLU A 179 40.22 -37.49 -21.15
CA GLU A 179 39.80 -37.33 -22.54
C GLU A 179 41.01 -37.28 -23.51
N GLN A 180 42.10 -36.63 -23.12
CA GLN A 180 43.35 -36.62 -23.90
C GLN A 180 44.03 -38.00 -23.98
N ASP A 181 43.97 -38.80 -22.91
CA ASP A 181 44.49 -40.17 -22.92
C ASP A 181 43.59 -41.15 -23.69
N ALA A 182 42.28 -40.88 -23.79
CA ALA A 182 41.36 -41.66 -24.62
C ALA A 182 41.59 -41.43 -26.12
N ASP A 183 41.98 -40.22 -26.54
CA ASP A 183 42.29 -39.89 -27.94
C ASP A 183 43.64 -40.47 -28.42
N MET A 184 44.54 -40.87 -27.51
CA MET A 184 45.78 -41.58 -27.87
C MET A 184 45.59 -43.08 -28.18
N HIS A 185 44.42 -43.66 -27.86
CA HIS A 185 44.17 -45.08 -28.02
C HIS A 185 43.24 -45.46 -29.19
N ASP A 186 42.77 -44.51 -30.00
CA ASP A 186 41.99 -44.79 -31.22
C ASP A 186 42.62 -44.21 -32.50
N ALA A 187 43.94 -44.33 -32.62
CA ALA A 187 44.66 -44.04 -33.88
C ALA A 187 44.94 -45.32 -34.69
N SER A 188 43.91 -46.10 -34.97
CA SER A 188 43.96 -47.07 -36.07
C SER A 188 42.56 -47.41 -36.59
N GLY A 189 42.01 -46.54 -37.44
CA GLY A 189 40.78 -46.85 -38.15
C GLY A 189 40.24 -45.70 -39.02
N GLU A 190 40.54 -45.79 -40.31
CA GLU A 190 39.73 -45.25 -41.43
C GLU A 190 39.71 -43.74 -41.70
N GLN A 191 40.46 -43.37 -42.75
CA GLN A 191 40.21 -42.20 -43.59
C GLN A 191 38.86 -42.33 -44.30
N GLN A 192 37.97 -41.33 -44.18
CA GLN A 192 37.21 -40.80 -45.32
C GLN A 192 36.46 -39.49 -45.03
N ASN A 193 36.65 -38.55 -45.95
CA ASN A 193 35.75 -37.49 -46.44
C ASN A 193 35.35 -36.30 -45.55
N GLY A 194 35.60 -35.11 -46.12
CA GLY A 194 34.51 -34.18 -46.43
C GLY A 194 34.49 -32.88 -45.61
N ALA A 195 34.68 -31.78 -46.32
CA ALA A 195 34.57 -30.42 -45.83
C ALA A 195 33.15 -30.06 -45.36
N ASP A 196 33.03 -29.25 -44.30
CA ASP A 196 32.18 -28.05 -44.22
C ASP A 196 32.11 -27.55 -42.77
N GLY A 197 32.55 -26.31 -42.52
CA GLY A 197 32.61 -25.74 -41.18
C GLY A 197 32.93 -24.25 -41.17
N ALA A 198 32.25 -23.46 -41.99
CA ALA A 198 32.42 -22.00 -42.04
C ALA A 198 31.11 -21.22 -42.28
N ALA A 199 29.94 -21.81 -42.01
CA ALA A 199 28.63 -21.20 -42.32
C ALA A 199 27.70 -21.04 -41.10
N ALA A 200 28.21 -21.20 -39.86
CA ALA A 200 27.39 -21.18 -38.65
C ALA A 200 27.37 -19.83 -37.91
N ASP A 201 28.23 -18.87 -38.26
CA ASP A 201 28.38 -17.62 -37.49
C ASP A 201 27.56 -16.43 -38.03
N GLU A 202 27.21 -16.40 -39.33
CA GLU A 202 26.47 -15.25 -39.89
C GLU A 202 24.95 -15.29 -39.61
N HIS A 203 24.37 -16.48 -39.36
CA HIS A 203 22.92 -16.60 -39.11
C HIS A 203 22.48 -16.22 -37.69
N LYS A 204 23.42 -15.98 -36.76
CA LYS A 204 23.11 -15.67 -35.36
C LYS A 204 23.05 -14.18 -35.05
N GLN A 205 23.66 -13.34 -35.91
CA GLN A 205 23.63 -11.87 -35.76
C GLN A 205 22.34 -11.24 -36.30
N GLU A 206 21.82 -11.68 -37.45
CA GLU A 206 20.56 -11.13 -38.01
C GLU A 206 19.34 -11.42 -37.13
N GLY A 207 19.36 -12.53 -36.37
CA GLY A 207 18.28 -12.89 -35.44
C GLY A 207 18.21 -12.00 -34.19
N GLN A 208 19.31 -11.33 -33.80
CA GLN A 208 19.36 -10.46 -32.63
C GLN A 208 18.90 -9.02 -32.95
N GLU A 209 19.18 -8.50 -34.15
CA GLU A 209 18.71 -7.17 -34.55
C GLU A 209 17.18 -7.13 -34.76
N GLN A 210 16.58 -8.18 -35.36
CA GLN A 210 15.13 -8.23 -35.55
C GLN A 210 14.35 -8.37 -34.23
N GLN A 211 14.97 -8.94 -33.19
CA GLN A 211 14.35 -9.07 -31.87
C GLN A 211 14.43 -7.77 -31.06
N GLN A 212 15.41 -6.91 -31.37
CA GLN A 212 15.59 -5.61 -30.71
C GLN A 212 14.68 -4.52 -31.32
N GLU A 213 14.43 -4.55 -32.64
CA GLU A 213 13.44 -3.67 -33.29
C GLU A 213 12.00 -3.99 -32.87
N GLN A 214 11.65 -5.26 -32.63
CA GLN A 214 10.32 -5.63 -32.10
C GLN A 214 10.09 -5.16 -30.66
N GLN A 215 11.15 -5.09 -29.82
CA GLN A 215 11.03 -4.57 -28.46
C GLN A 215 10.94 -3.03 -28.42
N GLN A 216 11.58 -2.32 -29.35
CA GLN A 216 11.43 -0.86 -29.46
C GLN A 216 10.07 -0.45 -30.04
N GLY A 217 9.48 -1.26 -30.93
CA GLY A 217 8.13 -1.05 -31.43
C GLY A 217 7.03 -1.19 -30.37
N GLN A 218 7.23 -2.05 -29.37
CA GLN A 218 6.26 -2.24 -28.27
C GLN A 218 6.33 -1.13 -27.21
N GLN A 219 7.47 -0.47 -27.00
CA GLN A 219 7.58 0.63 -26.03
C GLN A 219 6.99 1.96 -26.51
N GLN A 220 6.73 2.14 -27.81
CA GLN A 220 6.14 3.37 -28.34
C GLN A 220 4.60 3.36 -28.38
N GLN A 221 3.94 2.23 -28.07
CA GLN A 221 2.47 2.13 -28.15
C GLN A 221 1.72 2.45 -26.85
N GLU A 222 2.42 2.72 -25.74
CA GLU A 222 1.81 2.93 -24.41
C GLU A 222 1.66 4.39 -23.97
N GLN A 223 1.83 5.36 -24.87
CA GLN A 223 1.56 6.77 -24.58
C GLN A 223 0.43 7.31 -25.44
N GLN A 224 -0.78 6.78 -25.24
CA GLN A 224 -2.00 7.53 -25.55
C GLN A 224 -2.41 8.32 -24.30
N PRO A 225 -2.79 9.60 -24.42
CA PRO A 225 -3.37 10.31 -23.31
C PRO A 225 -4.73 9.67 -23.03
N HIS A 226 -4.85 8.93 -21.93
CA HIS A 226 -6.14 8.51 -21.42
C HIS A 226 -6.94 9.78 -21.12
N GLU A 227 -7.97 10.08 -21.92
CA GLU A 227 -9.03 10.99 -21.52
C GLU A 227 -9.60 10.45 -20.21
N GLU A 228 -9.36 11.15 -19.09
CA GLU A 228 -9.92 10.79 -17.79
C GLU A 228 -11.45 10.84 -17.90
N GLU A 229 -12.05 9.67 -18.09
CA GLU A 229 -13.50 9.50 -18.13
C GLU A 229 -14.06 9.99 -16.78
N ILE A 230 -14.85 11.07 -16.80
CA ILE A 230 -15.45 11.64 -15.60
C ILE A 230 -16.46 10.63 -15.07
N THR A 231 -16.04 9.87 -14.07
CA THR A 231 -16.89 8.90 -13.42
C THR A 231 -17.96 9.61 -12.57
N PRO A 232 -19.13 9.00 -12.35
CA PRO A 232 -20.15 9.53 -11.45
C PRO A 232 -19.59 9.87 -10.06
N GLU A 233 -18.57 9.13 -9.62
CA GLU A 233 -17.84 9.34 -8.37
C GLU A 233 -16.99 10.61 -8.39
N LEU A 234 -16.28 10.87 -9.49
CA LEU A 234 -15.46 12.07 -9.66
C LEU A 234 -16.35 13.31 -9.74
N GLU A 235 -17.49 13.20 -10.40
CA GLU A 235 -18.50 14.25 -10.47
C GLU A 235 -19.09 14.55 -9.09
N TRP A 236 -19.44 13.51 -8.32
CA TRP A 236 -19.99 13.67 -6.97
C TRP A 236 -18.96 14.25 -5.99
N ALA A 237 -17.72 13.76 -6.03
CA ALA A 237 -16.63 14.27 -5.20
C ALA A 237 -16.33 15.74 -5.53
N ALA A 238 -16.31 16.12 -6.81
CA ALA A 238 -16.14 17.49 -7.24
C ALA A 238 -17.26 18.41 -6.73
N LYS A 239 -18.52 17.96 -6.79
CA LYS A 239 -19.69 18.70 -6.28
C LYS A 239 -19.62 18.90 -4.75
N LEU A 240 -19.24 17.88 -3.99
CA LEU A 240 -19.08 18.00 -2.54
C LEU A 240 -17.91 18.93 -2.17
N LEU A 241 -16.78 18.83 -2.87
CA LEU A 241 -15.63 19.71 -2.66
C LEU A 241 -15.97 21.17 -3.00
N ALA A 242 -16.76 21.40 -4.05
CA ALA A 242 -17.28 22.73 -4.39
C ALA A 242 -18.19 23.26 -3.26
N PHE A 243 -19.09 22.45 -2.71
CA PHE A 243 -19.91 22.80 -1.56
C PHE A 243 -19.07 23.20 -0.34
N LEU A 244 -18.05 22.40 0.01
CA LEU A 244 -17.20 22.69 1.14
C LEU A 244 -16.34 23.96 0.93
N ARG A 245 -15.90 24.22 -0.30
CA ARG A 245 -15.14 25.43 -0.67
C ARG A 245 -16.01 26.69 -0.71
N ALA A 246 -17.29 26.57 -1.03
CA ALA A 246 -18.24 27.68 -1.05
C ALA A 246 -18.58 28.20 0.36
N ARG A 247 -18.28 27.44 1.42
CA ARG A 247 -18.38 27.90 2.81
C ARG A 247 -17.29 28.93 3.13
N LYS A 248 -17.53 30.19 2.80
CA LYS A 248 -16.77 31.31 3.38
C LYS A 248 -17.30 31.55 4.80
N PRO A 249 -16.46 31.62 5.84
CA PRO A 249 -16.93 32.02 7.16
C PRO A 249 -17.53 33.44 7.06
N ALA A 250 -18.77 33.60 7.50
CA ALA A 250 -19.45 34.89 7.43
C ALA A 250 -18.65 35.95 8.21
N PRO A 251 -18.48 37.17 7.68
CA PRO A 251 -17.86 38.25 8.44
C PRO A 251 -18.74 38.60 9.66
N PRO A 252 -18.13 38.96 10.80
CA PRO A 252 -18.87 39.31 12.00
C PRO A 252 -19.75 40.54 11.73
N GLY A 253 -21.07 40.40 11.88
CA GLY A 253 -22.05 41.48 11.67
C GLY A 253 -23.10 41.25 10.57
N SER A 254 -23.15 40.06 9.97
CA SER A 254 -24.13 39.74 8.91
C SER A 254 -25.53 39.45 9.50
N ALA A 255 -26.58 39.96 8.85
CA ALA A 255 -27.99 39.86 9.28
C ALA A 255 -28.52 38.42 9.43
N PRO A 256 -29.53 38.17 10.30
CA PRO A 256 -30.10 36.85 10.53
C PRO A 256 -30.91 36.41 9.29
N GLY A 257 -30.28 35.60 8.44
CA GLY A 257 -30.86 35.14 7.17
C GLY A 257 -29.81 34.73 6.13
N ALA A 258 -28.53 35.07 6.33
CA ALA A 258 -27.45 34.60 5.47
C ALA A 258 -27.07 33.14 5.80
N GLN A 259 -27.76 32.20 5.14
CA GLN A 259 -27.44 30.78 4.94
C GLN A 259 -26.74 30.08 6.12
N GLY A 260 -27.55 29.54 7.03
CA GLY A 260 -27.10 28.57 8.03
C GLY A 260 -26.64 27.25 7.38
N PRO A 261 -25.95 26.37 8.13
CA PRO A 261 -25.58 25.05 7.62
C PRO A 261 -26.84 24.26 7.21
N PRO A 262 -26.80 23.50 6.10
CA PRO A 262 -27.86 22.57 5.78
C PRO A 262 -28.09 21.63 6.97
N GLN A 263 -29.34 21.52 7.39
CA GLN A 263 -29.72 20.72 8.55
C GLN A 263 -30.18 19.31 8.16
N SER A 264 -30.40 19.08 6.86
CA SER A 264 -30.84 17.81 6.31
C SER A 264 -30.00 17.36 5.10
N ALA A 265 -30.10 16.07 4.75
CA ALA A 265 -29.50 15.53 3.53
C ALA A 265 -30.21 16.04 2.26
N ASP A 266 -31.47 16.44 2.37
CA ASP A 266 -32.26 17.00 1.27
C ASP A 266 -31.77 18.43 0.95
N ASP A 267 -31.46 19.24 1.97
CA ASP A 267 -30.89 20.59 1.82
C ASP A 267 -29.57 20.55 1.03
N VAL A 268 -28.73 19.55 1.29
CA VAL A 268 -27.47 19.33 0.57
C VAL A 268 -27.73 18.92 -0.88
N SER A 269 -28.76 18.09 -1.10
CA SER A 269 -29.11 17.58 -2.43
C SER A 269 -29.71 18.67 -3.33
N GLU A 270 -30.57 19.54 -2.79
CA GLU A 270 -31.16 20.66 -3.52
C GLU A 270 -30.08 21.67 -3.95
N TRP A 271 -29.16 22.03 -3.06
CA TRP A 271 -28.10 22.99 -3.39
C TRP A 271 -27.08 22.45 -4.41
N ILE A 272 -26.80 21.14 -4.37
CA ILE A 272 -25.97 20.47 -5.40
C ILE A 272 -26.63 20.58 -6.78
N GLN A 273 -27.97 20.60 -6.86
CA GLN A 273 -28.69 20.77 -8.12
C GLN A 273 -28.63 22.22 -8.65
N GLU A 274 -28.49 23.21 -7.77
CA GLU A 274 -28.45 24.64 -8.14
C GLU A 274 -27.07 25.14 -8.61
N LEU A 275 -26.00 24.34 -8.48
CA LEU A 275 -24.65 24.73 -8.91
C LEU A 275 -24.56 24.91 -10.44
N PRO A 276 -23.94 26.02 -10.92
CA PRO A 276 -23.80 26.26 -12.36
C PRO A 276 -22.94 25.16 -13.01
N GLY A 277 -23.57 24.34 -13.86
CA GLY A 277 -22.95 23.18 -14.52
C GLY A 277 -23.70 21.85 -14.33
N SER A 278 -24.71 21.79 -13.45
CA SER A 278 -25.56 20.62 -13.18
C SER A 278 -26.60 20.34 -14.29
N SER A 279 -26.18 20.29 -15.55
CA SER A 279 -27.11 19.92 -16.64
C SER A 279 -27.34 18.41 -16.67
N THR A 280 -28.12 17.90 -15.72
CA THR A 280 -28.80 16.60 -15.89
C THR A 280 -29.92 16.81 -16.90
N ARG A 281 -29.66 16.55 -18.20
CA ARG A 281 -30.74 16.30 -19.16
C ARG A 281 -31.47 15.04 -18.70
N ARG A 282 -32.66 15.21 -18.11
CA ARG A 282 -33.65 14.14 -18.08
C ARG A 282 -34.11 13.88 -19.51
N ALA A 283 -33.98 12.63 -19.95
CA ALA A 283 -34.84 12.08 -20.99
C ALA A 283 -36.21 11.71 -20.37
#